data_AF-A0A8H5M4U3-F1
#
_entry.id   AF-A0A8H5M4U3-F1
#
_cell.length_a   1.000
_cell.length_b   1.000
_cell.length_c   1.000
_cell.angle_alpha   90.00
_cell.angle_beta   90.00
_cell.angle_gamma   90.00
#
_symmetry.space_group_name_H-M   'P 1'
#
loop_
_entity.id
_entity.type
_entity.pdbx_description
1 polymer ?
#
loop_
_entity_poly.entity_id
_entity_poly.type
_entity_poly.pdbx_seq_one_letter_code
_entity_poly.pdbx_strand_id
1 'polypeptide(L)'
;MSISGIPAIMSSLSVQETQQPKGIDPPSLKQLESQTHVGRSRLSRRMAVYKHKVITKDGWLGDYDYTWLCTPSLPFRRKSKNRVPPFYSLDADIPLLPAIVFGLQHALAMLAGLITPPIIFASALNLDSATSSYLISASLIGCGYYLGTGLISVVGTSFATLSTATAIFDAMYKDGTCASTVAADGTTIRNACPDAYGKVLGTSLICSFLEMFMAFVPPRVLKRLFPPLVTGTVVLMIGASLIGSSGIPNWGGGSNDCYSAPSGIFALCPTTTAPRPLLWGSPEFIGLGFLSFASILLTEMFGSPFLKNASIIVGLAVGCIVSGAAGYIDGSSIASAPPITFLW
;
A
#
# COMPACT_ATOMS: atom_id res chain seq x y z
N MET A 1 -24.98 52.40 -15.01
CA MET A 1 -25.57 51.76 -13.81
C MET A 1 -24.42 51.43 -12.87
N SER A 2 -24.30 52.20 -11.79
CA SER A 2 -23.25 52.09 -10.78
C SER A 2 -23.69 51.13 -9.68
N ILE A 3 -22.86 50.14 -9.34
CA ILE A 3 -22.80 49.40 -8.06
C ILE A 3 -21.34 48.89 -8.02
N SER A 4 -20.33 49.49 -7.36
CA SER A 4 -20.20 49.97 -5.97
C SER A 4 -20.56 48.89 -4.95
N GLY A 5 -19.58 48.08 -4.55
CA GLY A 5 -19.64 47.24 -3.36
C GLY A 5 -19.15 45.81 -3.59
N ILE A 6 -17.89 45.55 -3.21
CA ILE A 6 -17.37 44.43 -2.40
C ILE A 6 -15.84 44.43 -2.57
N PRO A 7 -15.08 45.19 -1.75
CA PRO A 7 -13.68 44.93 -1.51
C PRO A 7 -13.49 44.54 -0.04
N ALA A 8 -13.77 43.28 0.33
CA ALA A 8 -13.60 42.84 1.72
C ALA A 8 -13.51 41.31 1.97
N ILE A 9 -13.22 40.48 0.96
CA ILE A 9 -13.18 39.00 1.16
C ILE A 9 -11.84 38.37 0.72
N MET A 10 -10.92 39.13 0.14
CA MET A 10 -9.65 38.60 -0.38
C MET A 10 -8.46 38.76 0.58
N SER A 11 -8.68 39.22 1.81
CA SER A 11 -7.64 39.50 2.81
C SER A 11 -7.60 38.52 4.01
N SER A 12 -8.48 37.52 4.08
CA SER A 12 -8.55 36.57 5.21
C SER A 12 -7.99 35.18 4.92
N LEU A 13 -7.46 34.94 3.71
CA LEU A 13 -6.66 33.74 3.40
C LEU A 13 -5.17 34.02 3.60
N SER A 14 -4.82 34.72 4.67
CA SER A 14 -3.49 34.60 5.25
C SER A 14 -3.37 33.18 5.78
N VAL A 15 -2.55 32.37 5.11
CA VAL A 15 -1.77 31.26 5.67
C VAL A 15 -2.01 31.11 7.18
N GLN A 16 -3.00 30.31 7.55
CA GLN A 16 -3.02 29.74 8.89
C GLN A 16 -1.82 28.80 8.91
N GLU A 17 -0.73 29.29 9.47
CA GLU A 17 0.35 28.48 10.00
C GLU A 17 -0.32 27.42 10.88
N THR A 18 -0.42 26.19 10.37
CA THR A 18 -0.94 25.05 11.11
C THR A 18 0.01 24.85 12.29
N GLN A 19 -0.24 25.54 13.41
CA GLN A 19 0.53 25.33 14.62
C GLN A 19 0.37 23.86 14.98
N GLN A 20 1.46 23.11 14.83
CA GLN A 20 1.50 21.70 15.18
C GLN A 20 1.09 21.60 16.65
N PRO A 21 0.02 20.85 16.98
CA PRO A 21 -0.39 20.71 18.37
C PRO A 21 0.81 20.26 19.20
N LYS A 22 1.04 20.90 20.34
CA LYS A 22 2.17 20.54 21.21
C LYS A 22 2.01 19.08 21.62
N GLY A 23 3.05 18.28 21.38
CA GLY A 23 3.10 16.88 21.80
C GLY A 23 2.91 16.79 23.31
N ILE A 24 2.09 15.85 23.77
CA ILE A 24 1.94 15.56 25.19
C ILE A 24 2.97 14.49 25.52
N ASP A 25 3.97 14.84 26.33
CA ASP A 25 4.94 13.85 26.82
C ASP A 25 4.23 12.84 27.76
N PRO A 26 4.56 11.55 27.69
CA PRO A 26 3.96 10.55 28.57
C PRO A 26 4.26 10.86 30.05
N PRO A 27 3.30 10.61 30.96
CA PRO A 27 3.46 10.90 32.40
C PRO A 27 4.65 10.16 33.05
N SER A 28 5.11 9.05 32.46
CA SER A 28 6.24 8.25 32.96
C SER A 28 7.59 8.97 32.91
N LEU A 29 7.76 10.00 32.08
CA LEU A 29 9.05 10.70 31.93
C LEU A 29 9.31 11.75 33.02
N LYS A 30 8.26 12.38 33.58
CA LYS A 30 8.45 13.34 34.71
C LYS A 30 9.12 12.69 35.92
N GLN A 31 8.89 11.39 36.14
CA GLN A 31 9.51 10.64 37.23
C GLN A 31 10.93 10.14 36.91
N LEU A 32 11.27 9.94 35.64
CA LEU A 32 12.60 9.48 35.21
C LEU A 32 13.59 10.63 34.99
N GLU A 33 13.14 11.79 34.51
CA GLU A 33 13.96 13.01 34.45
C GLU A 33 14.31 13.52 35.85
N SER A 34 13.41 13.42 36.83
CA SER A 34 13.72 13.82 38.21
C SER A 34 14.76 12.93 38.88
N GLN A 35 14.97 11.69 38.42
CA GLN A 35 15.91 10.73 39.01
C GLN A 35 17.27 10.65 38.31
N THR A 36 17.43 11.19 37.09
CA THR A 36 18.67 11.03 36.31
C THR A 36 19.62 12.24 36.34
N HIS A 37 19.50 13.14 37.32
CA HIS A 37 20.36 14.32 37.48
C HIS A 37 21.85 14.05 37.78
N VAL A 38 22.34 12.80 37.72
CA VAL A 38 23.72 12.45 38.04
C VAL A 38 24.44 11.78 36.85
N GLY A 39 25.22 12.56 36.11
CA GLY A 39 26.54 12.18 35.58
C GLY A 39 26.73 10.99 34.62
N ARG A 40 25.71 10.42 33.96
CA ARG A 40 25.90 9.27 33.03
C ARG A 40 25.99 9.65 31.54
N SER A 41 26.87 8.96 30.80
CA SER A 41 27.07 9.11 29.35
C SER A 41 25.77 8.85 28.55
N ARG A 42 25.60 9.52 27.40
CA ARG A 42 24.37 9.41 26.56
C ARG A 42 24.02 7.96 26.21
N LEU A 43 25.03 7.11 25.98
CA LEU A 43 24.85 5.70 25.64
C LEU A 43 24.32 4.88 26.83
N SER A 44 24.85 5.14 28.04
CA SER A 44 24.42 4.47 29.27
C SER A 44 22.99 4.87 29.67
N ARG A 45 22.61 6.14 29.44
CA ARG A 45 21.22 6.62 29.59
C ARG A 45 20.27 5.90 28.63
N ARG A 46 20.62 5.78 27.35
CA ARG A 46 19.81 5.03 26.37
C ARG A 46 19.64 3.57 26.76
N MET A 47 20.71 2.88 27.13
CA MET A 47 20.63 1.48 27.58
C MET A 47 19.79 1.30 28.85
N ALA A 48 19.86 2.22 29.80
CA ALA A 48 19.02 2.17 31.01
C ALA A 48 17.54 2.35 30.68
N VAL A 49 17.20 3.26 29.76
CA VAL A 49 15.82 3.46 29.28
C VAL A 49 15.32 2.23 28.51
N TYR A 50 16.11 1.65 27.60
CA TYR A 50 15.76 0.41 26.90
C TYR A 50 15.58 -0.77 27.86
N LYS A 51 16.50 -0.94 28.82
CA LYS A 51 16.42 -1.99 29.83
C LYS A 51 15.20 -1.83 30.72
N HIS A 52 14.85 -0.59 31.11
CA HIS A 52 13.64 -0.31 31.87
C HIS A 52 12.39 -0.61 31.03
N LYS A 53 12.32 -0.17 29.76
CA LYS A 53 11.20 -0.43 28.85
C LYS A 53 10.91 -1.92 28.63
N VAL A 54 11.95 -2.75 28.53
CA VAL A 54 11.80 -4.20 28.28
C VAL A 54 11.45 -4.97 29.56
N ILE A 55 11.78 -4.44 30.75
CA ILE A 55 11.63 -5.15 32.03
C ILE A 55 10.41 -4.70 32.83
N THR A 56 9.95 -3.44 32.72
CA THR A 56 8.80 -2.96 33.49
C THR A 56 7.47 -3.12 32.75
N LYS A 57 6.44 -3.53 33.50
CA LYS A 57 5.05 -3.65 33.02
C LYS A 57 4.51 -2.32 32.50
N ASP A 58 4.98 -1.21 33.07
CA ASP A 58 4.64 0.16 32.67
C ASP A 58 5.32 0.58 31.35
N GLY A 59 6.46 -0.02 31.00
CA GLY A 59 7.12 0.18 29.70
C GLY A 59 6.48 -0.62 28.55
N TRP A 60 5.89 -1.77 28.88
CA TRP A 60 5.15 -2.61 27.94
C TRP A 60 3.72 -2.10 27.69
N LEU A 61 2.93 -1.96 28.74
CA LEU A 61 1.50 -1.61 28.64
C LEU A 61 1.25 -0.11 28.74
N GLY A 62 1.97 0.61 29.62
CA GLY A 62 1.76 2.04 29.86
C GLY A 62 0.31 2.45 30.16
N ASP A 63 0.10 3.73 30.43
CA ASP A 63 -1.25 4.31 30.57
C ASP A 63 -1.78 4.76 29.19
N TYR A 64 -1.91 3.81 28.26
CA TYR A 64 -2.54 4.07 26.96
C TYR A 64 -4.03 3.73 27.00
N ASP A 65 -4.87 4.60 26.45
CA ASP A 65 -6.34 4.44 26.42
C ASP A 65 -6.74 3.42 25.33
N TYR A 66 -6.37 2.14 25.49
CA TYR A 66 -6.63 1.04 24.54
C TYR A 66 -8.10 0.89 24.18
N THR A 67 -8.99 1.21 25.13
CA THR A 67 -10.43 1.19 24.96
C THR A 67 -10.89 2.15 23.86
N TRP A 68 -10.25 3.31 23.70
CA TRP A 68 -10.57 4.26 22.62
C TRP A 68 -10.13 3.74 21.25
N LEU A 69 -8.97 3.08 21.18
CA LEU A 69 -8.40 2.54 19.93
C LEU A 69 -9.25 1.42 19.34
N CYS A 70 -9.85 0.59 20.20
CA CYS A 70 -10.64 -0.57 19.81
C CYS A 70 -12.15 -0.33 19.80
N THR A 71 -12.66 0.81 20.30
CA THR A 71 -14.12 1.05 20.26
C THR A 71 -14.61 1.39 18.85
N PRO A 72 -15.62 0.66 18.32
CA PRO A 72 -16.20 0.95 17.02
C PRO A 72 -17.00 2.26 17.05
N SER A 73 -16.89 3.06 15.98
CA SER A 73 -17.68 4.29 15.83
C SER A 73 -19.09 3.95 15.35
N LEU A 74 -19.96 3.53 16.27
CA LEU A 74 -21.36 3.24 15.93
C LEU A 74 -22.14 4.56 15.71
N PRO A 75 -22.84 4.73 14.57
CA PRO A 75 -23.57 5.97 14.26
C PRO A 75 -24.69 6.30 15.26
N PHE A 76 -25.21 5.30 15.96
CA PHE A 76 -26.29 5.45 16.95
C PHE A 76 -25.81 5.58 18.40
N ARG A 77 -24.49 5.54 18.67
CA ARG A 77 -23.97 5.67 20.03
C ARG A 77 -23.77 7.14 20.36
N ARG A 78 -24.39 7.59 21.46
CA ARG A 78 -24.26 8.95 22.01
C ARG A 78 -22.77 9.31 22.06
N LYS A 79 -22.35 10.32 21.28
CA LYS A 79 -20.93 10.74 21.18
C LYS A 79 -20.40 10.98 22.59
N SER A 80 -19.58 10.04 23.09
CA SER A 80 -18.79 10.28 24.29
C SER A 80 -17.89 11.47 23.96
N LYS A 81 -17.83 12.46 24.88
CA LYS A 81 -17.10 13.74 24.77
C LYS A 81 -15.94 13.67 23.77
N ASN A 82 -15.90 14.61 22.81
CA ASN A 82 -14.76 14.87 21.92
C ASN A 82 -13.42 14.79 22.70
N ARG A 83 -12.85 13.59 22.79
CA ARG A 83 -11.47 13.39 23.20
C ARG A 83 -10.69 13.53 21.90
N VAL A 84 -10.13 14.71 21.69
CA VAL A 84 -9.13 14.91 20.65
C VAL A 84 -8.02 13.87 20.87
N PRO A 85 -7.56 13.17 19.81
CA PRO A 85 -6.51 12.19 19.97
C PRO A 85 -5.27 12.89 20.55
N PRO A 86 -4.61 12.32 21.57
CA PRO A 86 -3.36 12.86 22.06
C PRO A 86 -2.36 12.86 20.90
N PHE A 87 -1.91 14.05 20.52
CA PHE A 87 -0.89 14.20 19.49
C PHE A 87 0.47 13.82 20.08
N TYR A 88 1.10 12.79 19.51
CA TYR A 88 2.46 12.41 19.86
C TYR A 88 3.44 13.14 18.94
N SER A 89 4.43 13.80 19.53
CA SER A 89 5.54 14.41 18.77
C SER A 89 6.44 13.31 18.18
N LEU A 90 7.23 13.67 17.16
CA LEU A 90 8.11 12.73 16.44
C LEU A 90 9.07 11.97 17.37
N ASP A 91 9.64 12.68 18.35
CA ASP A 91 10.60 12.14 19.32
C ASP A 91 9.93 11.68 20.63
N ALA A 92 8.59 11.59 20.68
CA ALA A 92 7.88 11.17 21.89
C ALA A 92 8.15 9.68 22.18
N ASP A 93 8.46 9.39 23.44
CA ASP A 93 8.64 8.01 23.91
C ASP A 93 7.28 7.30 24.06
N ILE A 94 6.95 6.40 23.15
CA ILE A 94 5.73 5.58 23.22
C ILE A 94 6.04 4.24 23.92
N PRO A 95 5.10 3.65 24.70
CA PRO A 95 5.27 2.29 25.24
C PRO A 95 5.44 1.25 24.12
N LEU A 96 6.06 0.11 24.44
CA LEU A 96 6.42 -0.91 23.45
C LEU A 96 5.20 -1.54 22.77
N LEU A 97 4.14 -1.86 23.51
CA LEU A 97 2.96 -2.52 22.94
C LEU A 97 2.21 -1.62 21.92
N PRO A 98 1.85 -0.35 22.24
CA PRO A 98 1.28 0.56 21.25
C PRO A 98 2.21 0.79 20.06
N ALA A 99 3.53 0.90 20.27
CA ALA A 99 4.48 1.07 19.18
C ALA A 99 4.48 -0.12 18.22
N ILE A 100 4.45 -1.35 18.73
CA ILE A 100 4.35 -2.58 17.91
C ILE A 100 3.00 -2.63 17.18
N VAL A 101 1.90 -2.30 17.86
CA VAL A 101 0.55 -2.31 17.28
C VAL A 101 0.40 -1.26 16.17
N PHE A 102 0.91 -0.05 16.38
CA PHE A 102 0.91 1.00 15.34
C PHE A 102 1.87 0.69 14.20
N GLY A 103 3.03 0.10 14.49
CA GLY A 103 3.96 -0.40 13.47
C GLY A 103 3.30 -1.47 12.60
N LEU A 104 2.62 -2.43 13.21
CA LEU A 104 1.84 -3.44 12.50
C LEU A 104 0.69 -2.81 11.69
N GLN A 105 -0.03 -1.85 12.26
CA GLN A 105 -1.10 -1.14 11.56
C GLN A 105 -0.57 -0.43 10.31
N HIS A 106 0.58 0.21 10.42
CA HIS A 106 1.22 0.90 9.31
C HIS A 106 1.70 -0.08 8.24
N ALA A 107 2.29 -1.20 8.65
CA ALA A 107 2.67 -2.28 7.75
C ALA A 107 1.44 -2.83 7.01
N LEU A 108 0.34 -3.11 7.72
CA LEU A 108 -0.92 -3.58 7.11
C LEU A 108 -1.53 -2.54 6.18
N ALA A 109 -1.56 -1.26 6.57
CA ALA A 109 -2.13 -0.19 5.74
C ALA A 109 -1.43 -0.07 4.38
N MET A 110 -0.11 -0.30 4.34
CA MET A 110 0.69 -0.17 3.12
C MET A 110 0.89 -1.47 2.37
N LEU A 111 0.62 -2.62 3.01
CA LEU A 111 0.77 -3.96 2.45
C LEU A 111 0.09 -4.10 1.08
N ALA A 112 -1.17 -3.65 0.98
CA ALA A 112 -1.90 -3.69 -0.29
C ALA A 112 -1.20 -2.87 -1.38
N GLY A 113 -0.68 -1.70 -1.03
CA GLY A 113 0.06 -0.83 -1.94
C GLY A 113 1.38 -1.42 -2.44
N LEU A 114 2.08 -2.20 -1.61
CA LEU A 114 3.39 -2.79 -1.93
C LEU A 114 3.30 -4.13 -2.67
N ILE A 115 2.23 -4.90 -2.43
CA ILE A 115 2.02 -6.21 -3.06
C ILE A 115 1.34 -6.08 -4.42
N THR A 116 0.49 -5.06 -4.63
CA THR A 116 -0.27 -4.92 -5.89
C THR A 116 0.62 -4.77 -7.13
N PRO A 117 1.67 -3.90 -7.15
CA PRO A 117 2.51 -3.76 -8.33
C PRO A 117 3.22 -5.05 -8.79
N PRO A 118 3.89 -5.84 -7.93
CA PRO A 118 4.50 -7.10 -8.38
C PRO A 118 3.47 -8.14 -8.83
N ILE A 119 2.27 -8.18 -8.23
CA ILE A 119 1.17 -9.05 -8.72
C ILE A 119 0.75 -8.66 -10.14
N ILE A 120 0.56 -7.36 -10.40
CA ILE A 120 0.16 -6.88 -11.72
C ILE A 120 1.25 -7.22 -12.76
N PHE A 121 2.53 -7.02 -12.43
CA PHE A 121 3.62 -7.40 -13.35
C PHE A 121 3.69 -8.90 -13.62
N ALA A 122 3.55 -9.72 -12.57
CA ALA A 122 3.53 -11.17 -12.73
C ALA A 122 2.38 -11.63 -13.64
N SER A 123 1.19 -11.05 -13.47
CA SER A 123 0.03 -11.34 -14.31
C SER A 123 0.25 -10.88 -15.76
N ALA A 124 0.67 -9.62 -15.98
CA ALA A 124 0.85 -9.04 -17.31
C ALA A 124 1.91 -9.76 -18.17
N LEU A 125 2.88 -10.44 -17.53
CA LEU A 125 3.94 -11.21 -18.18
C LEU A 125 3.73 -12.72 -18.12
N ASN A 126 2.61 -13.22 -17.58
CA ASN A 126 2.33 -14.63 -17.34
C ASN A 126 3.49 -15.38 -16.65
N LEU A 127 4.05 -14.81 -15.58
CA LEU A 127 5.15 -15.41 -14.82
C LEU A 127 4.66 -16.59 -13.97
N ASP A 128 5.57 -17.53 -13.69
CA ASP A 128 5.29 -18.67 -12.84
C ASP A 128 4.96 -18.26 -11.38
N SER A 129 4.22 -19.11 -10.66
CA SER A 129 3.85 -18.88 -9.26
C SER A 129 5.08 -18.72 -8.35
N ALA A 130 6.17 -19.45 -8.62
CA ALA A 130 7.39 -19.34 -7.81
C ALA A 130 8.02 -17.94 -7.96
N THR A 131 8.16 -17.45 -9.20
CA THR A 131 8.69 -16.12 -9.48
C THR A 131 7.78 -15.02 -8.95
N SER A 132 6.47 -15.18 -9.05
CA SER A 132 5.48 -14.22 -8.54
C SER A 132 5.59 -14.06 -7.02
N SER A 133 5.67 -15.17 -6.28
CA SER A 133 5.84 -15.15 -4.82
C SER A 133 7.18 -14.55 -4.38
N TYR A 134 8.24 -14.80 -5.15
CA TYR A 134 9.55 -14.18 -4.97
C TYR A 134 9.51 -12.66 -5.17
N LEU A 135 8.86 -12.17 -6.23
CA LEU A 135 8.73 -10.73 -6.50
C LEU A 135 7.97 -9.99 -5.38
N ILE A 136 6.91 -10.60 -4.84
CA ILE A 136 6.17 -10.05 -3.70
C ILE A 136 7.08 -9.94 -2.48
N SER A 137 7.82 -11.01 -2.17
CA SER A 137 8.73 -11.04 -1.02
C SER A 137 9.88 -10.05 -1.19
N ALA A 138 10.48 -9.96 -2.38
CA ALA A 138 11.54 -9.02 -2.70
C ALA A 138 11.07 -7.56 -2.61
N SER A 139 9.84 -7.26 -3.04
CA SER A 139 9.22 -5.93 -2.89
C SER A 139 9.10 -5.53 -1.41
N LEU A 140 8.63 -6.44 -0.57
CA LEU A 140 8.47 -6.19 0.88
C LEU A 140 9.83 -5.99 1.57
N ILE A 141 10.84 -6.79 1.24
CA ILE A 141 12.19 -6.66 1.79
C ILE A 141 12.84 -5.36 1.31
N GLY A 142 12.73 -5.04 0.02
CA GLY A 142 13.32 -3.83 -0.58
C GLY A 142 12.77 -2.53 -0.01
N CYS A 143 11.46 -2.46 0.24
CA CYS A 143 10.81 -1.27 0.81
C CYS A 143 11.13 -1.05 2.30
N GLY A 144 11.65 -2.07 2.99
CA GLY A 144 12.05 -1.98 4.40
C GLY A 144 13.38 -1.26 4.64
N TYR A 145 14.18 -1.00 3.60
CA TYR A 145 15.47 -0.31 3.74
C TYR A 145 15.27 1.20 3.87
N TYR A 146 15.64 1.76 5.02
CA TYR A 146 15.51 3.18 5.32
C TYR A 146 16.80 3.95 5.02
N LEU A 147 16.72 4.91 4.10
CA LEU A 147 17.76 5.92 3.85
C LEU A 147 17.08 7.28 3.69
N GLY A 148 17.26 8.20 4.65
CA GLY A 148 17.45 9.60 4.25
C GLY A 148 16.64 10.76 4.83
N THR A 149 15.81 10.66 5.88
CA THR A 149 15.11 11.90 6.35
C THR A 149 15.00 12.11 7.87
N GLY A 150 15.32 11.13 8.71
CA GLY A 150 15.08 11.22 10.16
C GLY A 150 13.58 11.30 10.55
N LEU A 151 12.68 11.18 9.57
CA LEU A 151 11.22 11.19 9.69
C LEU A 151 10.64 9.86 9.21
N ILE A 152 9.37 9.58 9.54
CA ILE A 152 8.62 8.44 8.99
C ILE A 152 8.41 8.69 7.48
N SER A 153 9.39 8.27 6.68
CA SER A 153 9.37 8.33 5.22
C SER A 153 9.24 6.91 4.71
N VAL A 154 8.04 6.55 4.27
CA VAL A 154 7.78 5.24 3.69
C VAL A 154 8.18 5.29 2.24
N VAL A 155 9.08 4.39 1.86
CA VAL A 155 9.41 4.13 0.46
C VAL A 155 8.62 2.93 0.01
N GLY A 156 8.00 3.02 -1.17
CA GLY A 156 7.22 1.95 -1.75
C GLY A 156 7.27 1.97 -3.28
N THR A 157 6.88 0.87 -3.89
CA THR A 157 6.76 0.75 -5.34
C THR A 157 5.71 1.73 -5.87
N SER A 158 6.11 2.60 -6.80
CA SER A 158 5.21 3.60 -7.38
C SER A 158 4.20 2.95 -8.33
N PHE A 159 2.93 3.32 -8.21
CA PHE A 159 1.89 2.90 -9.15
C PHE A 159 2.07 3.52 -10.55
N ALA A 160 2.84 4.61 -10.69
CA ALA A 160 3.08 5.23 -11.98
C ALA A 160 3.89 4.33 -12.93
N THR A 161 4.79 3.49 -12.38
CA THR A 161 5.58 2.55 -13.19
C THR A 161 4.73 1.43 -13.76
N LEU A 162 3.56 1.13 -13.17
CA LEU A 162 2.65 0.11 -13.69
C LEU A 162 2.11 0.52 -15.06
N SER A 163 1.56 1.73 -15.17
CA SER A 163 0.98 2.21 -16.44
C SER A 163 2.00 2.28 -17.58
N THR A 164 3.25 2.62 -17.28
CA THR A 164 4.32 2.67 -18.28
C THR A 164 4.83 1.28 -18.63
N ALA A 165 5.04 0.41 -17.64
CA ALA A 165 5.50 -0.95 -17.87
C ALA A 165 4.46 -1.80 -18.62
N THR A 166 3.15 -1.68 -18.34
CA THR A 166 2.13 -2.38 -19.12
C THR A 166 2.16 -1.99 -20.59
N ALA A 167 2.33 -0.69 -20.89
CA ALA A 167 2.47 -0.21 -22.27
C ALA A 167 3.74 -0.73 -22.95
N ILE A 168 4.86 -0.81 -22.21
CA ILE A 168 6.12 -1.37 -22.70
C ILE A 168 6.00 -2.87 -22.96
N PHE A 169 5.33 -3.62 -22.08
CA PHE A 169 5.07 -5.06 -22.28
C PHE A 169 4.22 -5.29 -23.52
N ASP A 170 3.13 -4.52 -23.68
CA ASP A 170 2.28 -4.60 -24.88
C ASP A 170 3.05 -4.33 -26.17
N ALA A 171 3.98 -3.36 -26.16
CA ALA A 171 4.85 -3.09 -27.29
C ALA A 171 5.82 -4.26 -27.56
N MET A 172 6.46 -4.82 -26.54
CA MET A 172 7.39 -5.95 -26.71
C MET A 172 6.71 -7.24 -27.19
N TYR A 173 5.45 -7.47 -26.83
CA TYR A 173 4.67 -8.57 -27.38
C TYR A 173 4.30 -8.33 -28.86
N LYS A 174 4.06 -7.08 -29.27
CA LYS A 174 3.78 -6.73 -30.68
C LYS A 174 5.02 -6.78 -31.56
N ASP A 175 6.16 -6.33 -31.05
CA ASP A 175 7.44 -6.32 -31.76
C ASP A 175 8.08 -7.72 -31.84
N GLY A 176 7.47 -8.74 -31.21
CA GLY A 176 7.94 -10.12 -31.22
C GLY A 176 9.14 -10.39 -30.32
N THR A 177 9.50 -9.45 -29.44
CA THR A 177 10.62 -9.62 -28.49
C THR A 177 10.27 -10.61 -27.38
N CYS A 178 8.99 -10.66 -26.99
CA CYS A 178 8.44 -11.69 -26.11
C CYS A 178 7.70 -12.74 -26.93
N ALA A 179 7.88 -14.01 -26.58
CA ALA A 179 7.19 -15.10 -27.24
C ALA A 179 5.67 -15.02 -27.01
N SER A 180 4.90 -15.12 -28.08
CA SER A 180 3.44 -15.32 -28.02
C SER A 180 3.08 -16.53 -28.89
N THR A 181 2.11 -17.32 -28.44
CA THR A 181 1.53 -18.41 -29.24
C THR A 181 0.24 -17.91 -29.88
N VAL A 182 0.09 -18.10 -31.19
CA VAL A 182 -1.18 -17.82 -31.87
C VAL A 182 -1.99 -19.10 -31.84
N ALA A 183 -3.13 -19.10 -31.14
CA ALA A 183 -4.05 -20.23 -31.13
C ALA A 183 -4.71 -20.39 -32.51
N ALA A 184 -5.28 -21.58 -32.77
CA ALA A 184 -5.92 -21.91 -34.05
C ALA A 184 -7.08 -20.94 -34.42
N ASP A 185 -7.66 -20.26 -33.43
CA ASP A 185 -8.73 -19.27 -33.59
C ASP A 185 -8.22 -17.85 -33.90
N GLY A 186 -6.92 -17.68 -34.11
CA GLY A 186 -6.29 -16.38 -34.43
C GLY A 186 -6.01 -15.49 -33.22
N THR A 187 -6.24 -15.98 -32.00
CA THR A 187 -5.95 -15.26 -30.76
C THR A 187 -4.48 -15.40 -30.35
N THR A 188 -3.84 -14.29 -29.97
CA THR A 188 -2.46 -14.29 -29.46
C THR A 188 -2.46 -14.50 -27.96
N ILE A 189 -1.93 -15.63 -27.50
CA ILE A 189 -1.68 -15.94 -26.10
C ILE A 189 -0.24 -15.53 -25.76
N ARG A 190 -0.07 -14.70 -24.73
CA ARG A 190 1.21 -14.22 -24.23
C ARG A 190 1.88 -15.31 -23.41
N ASN A 191 3.09 -15.71 -23.80
CA ASN A 191 3.87 -16.63 -22.96
C ASN A 191 4.67 -15.86 -21.89
N ALA A 192 5.17 -16.61 -20.91
CA ALA A 192 6.05 -16.11 -19.86
C ALA A 192 7.26 -15.36 -20.45
N CYS A 193 7.45 -14.10 -20.10
CA CYS A 193 8.56 -13.27 -20.59
C CYS A 193 9.34 -12.63 -19.43
N PRO A 194 10.22 -13.36 -18.72
CA PRO A 194 11.02 -12.81 -17.63
C PRO A 194 12.02 -11.74 -18.11
N ASP A 195 12.52 -11.84 -19.34
CA ASP A 195 13.47 -10.89 -19.91
C ASP A 195 12.90 -9.48 -20.04
N ALA A 196 11.59 -9.35 -20.31
CA ALA A 196 10.89 -8.07 -20.33
C ALA A 196 10.96 -7.36 -18.97
N TYR A 197 10.77 -8.12 -17.89
CA TYR A 197 10.88 -7.58 -16.53
C TYR A 197 12.30 -7.10 -16.23
N GLY A 198 13.31 -7.90 -16.62
CA GLY A 198 14.72 -7.52 -16.49
C GLY A 198 15.08 -6.23 -17.25
N LYS A 199 14.54 -6.04 -18.46
CA LYS A 199 14.71 -4.81 -19.24
C LYS A 199 14.11 -3.59 -18.54
N VAL A 200 12.88 -3.70 -18.01
CA VAL A 200 12.24 -2.62 -17.26
C VAL A 200 13.06 -2.24 -16.03
N LEU A 201 13.57 -3.24 -15.28
CA LEU A 201 14.45 -2.98 -14.13
C LEU A 201 15.73 -2.27 -14.55
N GLY A 202 16.41 -2.73 -15.61
CA GLY A 202 17.63 -2.10 -16.12
C GLY A 202 17.41 -0.65 -16.58
N THR A 203 16.31 -0.38 -17.29
CA THR A 203 15.95 0.99 -17.68
C THR A 203 15.62 1.84 -16.46
N SER A 204 14.88 1.32 -15.48
CA SER A 204 14.53 2.06 -14.27
C SER A 204 15.76 2.46 -13.45
N LEU A 205 16.79 1.61 -13.40
CA LEU A 205 18.06 1.90 -12.74
C LEU A 205 18.78 3.07 -13.43
N ILE A 206 18.84 3.08 -14.76
CA ILE A 206 19.46 4.19 -15.51
C ILE A 206 18.66 5.49 -15.31
N CYS A 207 17.33 5.43 -15.42
CA CYS A 207 16.46 6.58 -15.21
C CYS A 207 16.51 7.11 -13.76
N SER A 208 16.79 6.27 -12.77
CA SER A 208 16.93 6.72 -11.37
C SER A 208 18.07 7.72 -11.17
N PHE A 209 19.16 7.62 -11.95
CA PHE A 209 20.24 8.62 -11.93
C PHE A 209 19.75 9.97 -12.43
N LEU A 210 18.93 9.99 -13.48
CA LEU A 210 18.33 11.23 -14.00
C LEU A 210 17.47 11.91 -12.92
N GLU A 211 16.63 11.14 -12.21
CA GLU A 211 15.81 11.67 -11.11
C GLU A 211 16.68 12.20 -9.96
N MET A 212 17.79 11.51 -9.65
CA MET A 212 18.75 11.96 -8.64
C MET A 212 19.42 13.30 -9.00
N PHE A 213 19.71 13.53 -10.28
CA PHE A 213 20.19 14.83 -10.75
C PHE A 213 19.09 15.90 -10.68
N MET A 214 17.84 15.55 -11.00
CA MET A 214 16.71 16.47 -10.88
C MET A 214 16.39 16.84 -9.42
N ALA A 215 16.72 15.99 -8.45
CA ALA A 215 16.53 16.29 -7.02
C ALA A 215 17.36 17.49 -6.52
N PHE A 216 18.43 17.89 -7.23
CA PHE A 216 19.20 19.11 -6.91
C PHE A 216 18.52 20.40 -7.39
N VAL A 217 17.45 20.31 -8.19
CA VAL A 217 16.70 21.48 -8.67
C VAL A 217 15.85 22.05 -7.53
N PRO A 218 15.84 23.38 -7.33
CA PRO A 218 15.07 23.98 -6.24
C PRO A 218 13.56 23.66 -6.36
N PRO A 219 12.88 23.28 -5.25
CA PRO A 219 11.47 22.86 -5.27
C PRO A 219 10.51 23.91 -5.83
N ARG A 220 10.88 25.19 -5.75
CA ARG A 220 10.10 26.32 -6.28
C ARG A 220 10.02 26.28 -7.81
N VAL A 221 11.11 25.88 -8.47
CA VAL A 221 11.14 25.75 -9.93
C VAL A 221 10.28 24.57 -10.35
N LEU A 222 10.39 23.44 -9.64
CA LEU A 222 9.62 22.24 -9.95
C LEU A 222 8.11 22.46 -9.80
N LYS A 223 7.68 23.13 -8.72
CA LYS A 223 6.25 23.51 -8.51
C LYS A 223 5.72 24.51 -9.52
N ARG A 224 6.61 25.29 -10.16
CA ARG A 224 6.23 26.22 -11.24
C ARG A 224 6.15 25.51 -12.60
N LEU A 225 7.03 24.55 -12.84
CA LEU A 225 7.03 23.72 -14.05
C LEU A 225 5.84 22.75 -14.07
N PHE A 226 5.52 22.15 -12.92
CA PHE A 226 4.40 21.23 -12.75
C PHE A 226 3.39 21.81 -11.77
N PRO A 227 2.51 22.73 -12.23
CA PRO A 227 1.48 23.30 -11.37
C PRO A 227 0.51 22.21 -10.88
N PRO A 228 -0.17 22.42 -9.74
CA PRO A 228 -1.05 21.42 -9.13
C PRO A 228 -2.18 20.93 -10.05
N LEU A 229 -2.59 21.76 -11.02
CA LEU A 229 -3.56 21.37 -12.03
C LEU A 229 -3.03 20.25 -12.94
N VAL A 230 -1.75 20.29 -13.32
CA VAL A 230 -1.13 19.28 -14.19
C VAL A 230 -0.79 18.02 -13.39
N THR A 231 -0.24 18.16 -12.18
CA THR A 231 0.07 16.99 -11.36
C THR A 231 -1.19 16.24 -10.94
N GLY A 232 -2.26 16.97 -10.59
CA GLY A 232 -3.55 16.38 -10.24
C GLY A 232 -4.20 15.62 -11.40
N THR A 233 -4.20 16.19 -12.62
CA THR A 233 -4.78 15.50 -13.79
C THR A 233 -3.99 14.26 -14.19
N VAL A 234 -2.66 14.31 -14.13
CA VAL A 234 -1.80 13.14 -14.43
C VAL A 234 -2.02 12.02 -13.41
N VAL A 235 -2.07 12.33 -12.11
CA VAL A 235 -2.33 11.31 -11.07
C VAL A 235 -3.71 10.67 -11.24
N LEU A 236 -4.74 11.47 -11.59
CA LEU A 236 -6.06 10.95 -11.89
C LEU A 236 -6.07 10.02 -13.11
N MET A 237 -5.34 10.39 -14.17
CA MET A 237 -5.23 9.55 -15.37
C MET A 237 -4.47 8.25 -15.13
N ILE A 238 -3.39 8.28 -14.33
CA ILE A 238 -2.69 7.07 -13.90
C ILE A 238 -3.67 6.15 -13.16
N GLY A 239 -4.41 6.66 -12.17
CA GLY A 239 -5.40 5.89 -11.43
C GLY A 239 -6.49 5.29 -12.34
N ALA A 240 -7.10 6.11 -13.21
CA ALA A 240 -8.13 5.66 -14.14
C ALA A 240 -7.62 4.56 -15.10
N SER A 241 -6.38 4.71 -15.61
CA SER A 241 -5.77 3.72 -16.50
C SER A 241 -5.56 2.37 -15.81
N LEU A 242 -5.13 2.36 -14.54
CA LEU A 242 -4.89 1.13 -13.78
C LEU A 242 -6.19 0.42 -13.37
N ILE A 243 -7.25 1.17 -13.09
CA ILE A 243 -8.58 0.61 -12.87
C ILE A 243 -9.05 -0.13 -14.14
N GLY A 244 -8.84 0.46 -15.32
CA GLY A 244 -9.24 -0.14 -16.59
C GLY A 244 -8.36 -1.32 -17.03
N SER A 245 -7.04 -1.21 -16.86
CA SER A 245 -6.11 -2.23 -17.38
C SER A 245 -5.97 -3.45 -16.46
N SER A 246 -6.07 -3.27 -15.15
CA SER A 246 -5.82 -4.35 -14.18
C SER A 246 -6.94 -4.50 -13.15
N GLY A 247 -7.53 -3.40 -12.67
CA GLY A 247 -8.54 -3.44 -11.61
C GLY A 247 -9.82 -4.20 -11.99
N ILE A 248 -10.53 -3.71 -13.01
CA ILE A 248 -11.78 -4.32 -13.50
C ILE A 248 -11.54 -5.71 -14.10
N PRO A 249 -10.50 -5.93 -14.93
CA PRO A 249 -10.21 -7.28 -15.45
C PRO A 249 -9.95 -8.31 -14.35
N ASN A 250 -9.22 -7.95 -13.27
CA ASN A 250 -9.01 -8.86 -12.14
C ASN A 250 -10.30 -9.12 -11.34
N TRP A 251 -11.19 -8.14 -11.23
CA TRP A 251 -12.52 -8.37 -10.66
C TRP A 251 -13.36 -9.30 -11.55
N GLY A 252 -13.23 -9.19 -12.88
CA GLY A 252 -13.91 -10.06 -13.84
C GLY A 252 -13.40 -11.52 -13.88
N GLY A 253 -12.30 -11.85 -13.22
CA GLY A 253 -11.75 -13.21 -13.20
C GLY A 253 -10.26 -13.31 -13.56
N GLY A 254 -9.63 -12.22 -13.98
CA GLY A 254 -8.18 -12.14 -14.21
C GLY A 254 -7.79 -11.16 -15.32
N SER A 255 -6.63 -10.52 -15.18
CA SER A 255 -6.07 -9.56 -16.16
C SER A 255 -5.20 -10.20 -17.27
N ASN A 256 -5.09 -11.52 -17.31
CA ASN A 256 -4.34 -12.24 -18.34
C ASN A 256 -5.18 -12.39 -19.62
N ASP A 257 -4.69 -13.15 -20.60
CA ASP A 257 -5.40 -13.39 -21.87
C ASP A 257 -6.81 -14.00 -21.68
N CYS A 258 -7.21 -14.39 -20.47
CA CYS A 258 -8.58 -14.73 -20.08
C CYS A 258 -9.68 -13.74 -20.52
N TYR A 259 -9.39 -12.42 -20.57
CA TYR A 259 -10.38 -11.44 -21.04
C TYR A 259 -10.62 -11.53 -22.57
N SER A 260 -9.59 -11.92 -23.34
CA SER A 260 -9.57 -11.86 -24.80
C SER A 260 -9.48 -13.23 -25.49
N ALA A 261 -9.26 -14.32 -24.76
CA ALA A 261 -9.07 -15.67 -25.27
C ALA A 261 -10.27 -16.57 -24.94
N PRO A 262 -11.13 -16.91 -25.92
CA PRO A 262 -12.23 -17.86 -25.74
C PRO A 262 -11.76 -19.33 -25.78
N SER A 263 -10.48 -19.61 -26.04
CA SER A 263 -9.93 -20.95 -26.22
C SER A 263 -8.50 -21.09 -25.65
N GLY A 264 -8.10 -22.33 -25.33
CA GLY A 264 -6.78 -22.66 -24.77
C GLY A 264 -6.75 -22.73 -23.23
N ILE A 265 -5.55 -22.62 -22.65
CA ILE A 265 -5.32 -22.73 -21.19
C ILE A 265 -6.07 -21.62 -20.42
N PHE A 266 -6.37 -20.50 -21.08
CA PHE A 266 -7.09 -19.34 -20.55
C PHE A 266 -8.59 -19.30 -20.93
N ALA A 267 -9.15 -20.36 -21.51
CA ALA A 267 -10.58 -20.44 -21.85
C ALA A 267 -11.50 -20.30 -20.61
N LEU A 268 -10.98 -20.71 -19.45
CA LEU A 268 -11.60 -20.47 -18.14
C LEU A 268 -10.57 -19.75 -17.25
N CYS A 269 -11.06 -18.88 -16.38
CA CYS A 269 -10.23 -18.00 -15.55
C CYS A 269 -10.05 -18.56 -14.14
N PRO A 270 -8.88 -18.39 -13.50
CA PRO A 270 -7.64 -17.78 -14.01
C PRO A 270 -6.85 -18.67 -14.99
N THR A 271 -7.02 -19.98 -14.92
CA THR A 271 -6.60 -20.96 -15.93
C THR A 271 -7.55 -22.17 -15.87
N THR A 272 -7.61 -22.98 -16.92
CA THR A 272 -8.38 -24.25 -16.98
C THR A 272 -7.97 -25.28 -15.93
N THR A 273 -6.78 -25.14 -15.33
CA THR A 273 -6.24 -26.03 -14.30
C THR A 273 -6.52 -25.55 -12.87
N ALA A 274 -7.13 -24.37 -12.71
CA ALA A 274 -7.39 -23.77 -11.41
C ALA A 274 -8.55 -24.47 -10.67
N PRO A 275 -8.60 -24.41 -9.33
CA PRO A 275 -9.76 -24.87 -8.57
C PRO A 275 -10.98 -24.00 -8.90
N ARG A 276 -12.04 -24.64 -9.42
CA ARG A 276 -13.29 -24.02 -9.91
C ARG A 276 -13.05 -22.94 -10.98
N PRO A 277 -12.61 -23.34 -12.18
CA PRO A 277 -12.38 -22.40 -13.27
C PRO A 277 -13.72 -21.99 -13.89
N LEU A 278 -13.96 -20.69 -14.00
CA LEU A 278 -15.22 -20.10 -14.50
C LEU A 278 -14.96 -19.19 -15.71
N LEU A 279 -16.01 -18.91 -16.46
CA LEU A 279 -15.95 -17.94 -17.55
C LEU A 279 -15.63 -16.55 -17.01
N TRP A 280 -14.95 -15.76 -17.84
CA TRP A 280 -14.71 -14.34 -17.53
C TRP A 280 -16.04 -13.62 -17.32
N GLY A 281 -16.13 -12.81 -16.26
CA GLY A 281 -17.33 -12.07 -15.89
C GLY A 281 -18.43 -12.92 -15.25
N SER A 282 -18.12 -14.14 -14.77
CA SER A 282 -19.09 -14.95 -14.05
C SER A 282 -19.65 -14.23 -12.81
N PRO A 283 -20.94 -14.43 -12.44
CA PRO A 283 -21.56 -13.79 -11.29
C PRO A 283 -20.79 -14.02 -9.97
N GLU A 284 -20.12 -15.16 -9.85
CA GLU A 284 -19.33 -15.54 -8.69
C GLU A 284 -18.09 -14.64 -8.53
N PHE A 285 -17.34 -14.37 -9.60
CA PHE A 285 -16.19 -13.45 -9.54
C PHE A 285 -16.61 -12.03 -9.22
N ILE A 286 -17.69 -11.56 -9.84
CA ILE A 286 -18.27 -10.25 -9.55
C ILE A 286 -18.72 -10.18 -8.09
N GLY A 287 -19.37 -11.23 -7.59
CA GLY A 287 -19.82 -11.36 -6.22
C GLY A 287 -18.70 -11.35 -5.20
N LEU A 288 -17.59 -12.05 -5.46
CA LEU A 288 -16.41 -12.07 -4.57
C LEU A 288 -15.75 -10.69 -4.47
N GLY A 289 -15.54 -10.00 -5.60
CA GLY A 289 -14.97 -8.65 -5.57
C GLY A 289 -15.94 -7.63 -4.97
N PHE A 290 -17.25 -7.77 -5.21
CA PHE A 290 -18.27 -6.92 -4.57
C PHE A 290 -18.30 -7.13 -3.06
N LEU A 291 -18.19 -8.37 -2.59
CA LEU A 291 -18.11 -8.68 -1.16
C LEU A 291 -16.87 -8.04 -0.52
N SER A 292 -15.70 -8.14 -1.17
CA SER A 292 -14.49 -7.47 -0.69
C SER A 292 -14.70 -5.96 -0.63
N PHE A 293 -15.19 -5.34 -1.70
CA PHE A 293 -15.47 -3.89 -1.72
C PHE A 293 -16.49 -3.46 -0.65
N ALA A 294 -17.60 -4.19 -0.51
CA ALA A 294 -18.62 -3.93 0.50
C ALA A 294 -18.04 -4.06 1.91
N SER A 295 -17.17 -5.03 2.16
CA SER A 295 -16.51 -5.20 3.46
C SER A 295 -15.55 -4.06 3.79
N ILE A 296 -14.87 -3.46 2.79
CA ILE A 296 -14.08 -2.22 2.97
C ILE A 296 -15.01 -1.09 3.42
N LEU A 297 -16.12 -0.87 2.70
CA LEU A 297 -17.08 0.20 3.02
C LEU A 297 -17.70 0.04 4.42
N LEU A 298 -18.07 -1.19 4.79
CA LEU A 298 -18.59 -1.50 6.12
C LEU A 298 -17.54 -1.23 7.21
N THR A 299 -16.28 -1.58 6.96
CA THR A 299 -15.17 -1.31 7.88
C THR A 299 -14.89 0.18 8.00
N GLU A 300 -14.99 0.95 6.93
CA GLU A 300 -14.80 2.40 6.96
C GLU A 300 -15.94 3.12 7.73
N MET A 301 -17.17 2.63 7.54
CA MET A 301 -18.37 3.20 8.14
C MET A 301 -18.51 2.84 9.64
N PHE A 302 -18.22 1.60 10.03
CA PHE A 302 -18.44 1.11 11.41
C PHE A 302 -17.16 0.82 12.21
N GLY A 303 -16.00 0.80 11.56
CA GLY A 303 -14.73 0.43 12.18
C GLY A 303 -14.26 1.39 13.27
N SER A 304 -13.42 0.89 14.16
CA SER A 304 -12.64 1.73 15.07
C SER A 304 -11.59 2.54 14.29
N PRO A 305 -11.03 3.63 14.85
CA PRO A 305 -9.96 4.38 14.20
C PRO A 305 -8.78 3.51 13.75
N PHE A 306 -8.51 2.43 14.49
CA PHE A 306 -7.51 1.44 14.12
C PHE A 306 -7.88 0.69 12.83
N LEU A 307 -9.11 0.15 12.78
CA LEU A 307 -9.61 -0.62 11.65
C LEU A 307 -9.82 0.21 10.39
N LYS A 308 -10.15 1.50 10.51
CA LYS A 308 -10.31 2.40 9.35
C LYS A 308 -9.02 2.56 8.55
N ASN A 309 -7.88 2.76 9.22
CA ASN A 309 -6.60 2.85 8.52
C ASN A 309 -6.15 1.51 7.89
N ALA A 310 -6.74 0.38 8.30
CA ALA A 310 -6.47 -0.95 7.76
C ALA A 310 -7.65 -1.52 6.95
N SER A 311 -8.63 -0.68 6.58
CA SER A 311 -9.92 -1.12 6.01
C SER A 311 -9.75 -1.91 4.72
N ILE A 312 -8.76 -1.53 3.90
CA ILE A 312 -8.42 -2.23 2.66
C ILE A 312 -7.96 -3.67 2.94
N ILE A 313 -7.03 -3.89 3.87
CA ILE A 313 -6.55 -5.24 4.19
C ILE A 313 -7.63 -6.07 4.87
N VAL A 314 -8.41 -5.48 5.76
CA VAL A 314 -9.54 -6.18 6.39
C VAL A 314 -10.52 -6.65 5.31
N GLY A 315 -10.85 -5.80 4.35
CA GLY A 315 -11.78 -6.19 3.29
C GLY A 315 -11.22 -7.21 2.30
N LEU A 316 -9.92 -7.15 1.99
CA LEU A 316 -9.23 -8.19 1.22
C LEU A 316 -9.19 -9.52 1.98
N ALA A 317 -8.95 -9.49 3.28
CA ALA A 317 -8.93 -10.69 4.13
C ALA A 317 -10.30 -11.35 4.19
N VAL A 318 -11.38 -10.58 4.37
CA VAL A 318 -12.76 -11.11 4.35
C VAL A 318 -13.08 -11.75 3.00
N GLY A 319 -12.75 -11.08 1.89
CA GLY A 319 -12.91 -11.64 0.55
C GLY A 319 -12.14 -12.94 0.34
N CYS A 320 -10.89 -12.99 0.81
CA CYS A 320 -10.03 -14.17 0.74
C CYS A 320 -10.58 -15.34 1.57
N ILE A 321 -11.08 -15.10 2.78
CA ILE A 321 -11.68 -16.14 3.64
C ILE A 321 -12.92 -16.76 2.95
N VAL A 322 -13.80 -15.94 2.38
CA VAL A 322 -15.00 -16.42 1.68
C VAL A 322 -14.63 -17.18 0.41
N SER A 323 -13.64 -16.69 -0.34
CA SER A 323 -13.08 -17.35 -1.52
C SER A 323 -12.51 -18.74 -1.17
N GLY A 324 -11.76 -18.84 -0.06
CA GLY A 324 -11.26 -20.11 0.46
C GLY A 324 -12.37 -21.08 0.87
N ALA A 325 -13.41 -20.59 1.56
CA ALA A 325 -14.57 -21.41 1.93
C ALA A 325 -15.38 -21.90 0.71
N ALA A 326 -15.43 -21.11 -0.36
CA ALA A 326 -16.07 -21.46 -1.62
C ALA A 326 -15.21 -22.39 -2.51
N GLY A 327 -13.95 -22.64 -2.13
CA GLY A 327 -13.06 -23.58 -2.81
C GLY A 327 -12.30 -23.00 -4.02
N TYR A 328 -12.05 -21.69 -4.04
CA TYR A 328 -11.26 -21.02 -5.09
C TYR A 328 -9.75 -20.94 -4.79
N ILE A 329 -9.31 -21.42 -3.62
CA ILE A 329 -7.91 -21.38 -3.19
C ILE A 329 -7.35 -22.81 -3.19
N ASP A 330 -6.25 -23.02 -3.91
CA ASP A 330 -5.45 -24.25 -3.83
C ASP A 330 -4.31 -24.06 -2.81
N GLY A 331 -4.15 -25.02 -1.90
CA GLY A 331 -3.10 -25.01 -0.87
C GLY A 331 -1.75 -25.57 -1.36
N SER A 332 -1.69 -26.15 -2.56
CA SER A 332 -0.47 -26.77 -3.11
C SER A 332 0.71 -25.80 -3.18
N SER A 333 0.47 -24.57 -3.66
CA SER A 333 1.47 -23.51 -3.77
C SER A 333 2.02 -23.10 -2.41
N ILE A 334 1.14 -22.98 -1.40
CA ILE A 334 1.50 -22.64 -0.01
C ILE A 334 2.37 -23.73 0.61
N ALA A 335 2.04 -25.01 0.38
CA ALA A 335 2.81 -26.14 0.91
C ALA A 335 4.20 -26.28 0.25
N SER A 336 4.32 -25.90 -1.03
CA SER A 336 5.58 -25.96 -1.79
C SER A 336 6.50 -24.75 -1.56
N ALA A 337 5.98 -23.66 -0.97
CA ALA A 337 6.72 -22.42 -0.85
C ALA A 337 7.85 -22.51 0.21
N PRO A 338 9.04 -21.94 -0.06
CA PRO A 338 10.12 -21.91 0.92
C PRO A 338 9.77 -20.99 2.10
N PRO A 339 10.10 -21.36 3.35
CA PRO A 339 9.76 -20.55 4.53
C PRO A 339 10.62 -19.29 4.67
N ILE A 340 11.77 -19.23 4.00
CA ILE A 340 12.70 -18.11 4.04
C ILE A 340 13.08 -17.75 2.60
N THR A 341 12.99 -16.46 2.28
CA THR A 341 13.38 -15.89 0.99
C THR A 341 14.46 -14.84 1.18
N PHE A 342 15.55 -14.95 0.42
CA PHE A 342 16.61 -13.94 0.36
C PHE A 342 16.43 -13.04 -0.87
N LEU A 343 17.08 -11.88 -0.87
CA LEU A 343 16.93 -10.90 -1.95
C LEU A 343 17.54 -11.39 -3.27
N TRP A 344 18.51 -12.32 -3.23
CA TRP A 344 19.10 -13.08 -4.34
C TRP A 344 19.82 -14.31 -3.75
#